data_AF-A0A519EWG9-F1
#
_entry.id   AF-A0A519EWG9-F1
#
_cell.length_a   1.000
_cell.length_b   1.000
_cell.length_c   1.000
_cell.angle_alpha   90.00
_cell.angle_beta   90.00
_cell.angle_gamma   90.00
#
_symmetry.space_group_name_H-M   'P 1'
#
loop_
_entity.id
_entity.type
_entity.pdbx_description
1 polymer ?
#
loop_
_entity_poly.entity_id
_entity_poly.type
_entity_poly.pdbx_seq_one_letter_code
_entity_poly.pdbx_strand_id
1 'polypeptide(L)' 'EAQQKLEDTKTDVGWGHQIRSYVLDNSRIKDLRTNVEVSATQKVLDGDLDVFIEASLKQGV' A
#
# COMPACT_ATOMS: atom_id res chain seq x y z
N GLU A 1 -18.53 20.13 3.42
CA GLU A 1 -18.63 19.88 1.96
C GLU A 1 -17.35 19.36 1.33
N ALA A 2 -16.20 20.06 1.39
CA ALA A 2 -14.96 19.59 0.75
C ALA A 2 -14.49 18.20 1.23
N GLN A 3 -14.58 17.94 2.53
CA GLN A 3 -14.22 16.64 3.11
C GLN A 3 -15.15 15.52 2.64
N GLN A 4 -16.43 15.80 2.46
CA GLN A 4 -17.41 14.81 1.99
C GLN A 4 -17.18 14.45 0.52
N LYS A 5 -16.90 15.44 -0.34
CA LYS A 5 -16.50 15.19 -1.72
C LYS A 5 -15.24 14.33 -1.82
N LEU A 6 -14.33 14.43 -0.85
CA LEU A 6 -13.10 13.64 -0.80
C LEU A 6 -13.40 12.19 -0.36
N GLU A 7 -14.28 11.99 0.61
CA GLU A 7 -14.75 10.65 1.00
C GLU A 7 -15.47 9.95 -0.16
N ASP A 8 -16.30 10.66 -0.91
CA ASP A 8 -17.03 10.10 -2.06
C ASP A 8 -16.10 9.61 -3.20
N THR A 9 -14.86 10.11 -3.25
CA THR A 9 -13.84 9.63 -4.22
C THR A 9 -13.09 8.39 -3.76
N LYS A 10 -13.25 7.95 -2.50
CA LYS A 10 -12.56 6.77 -1.99
C LYS A 10 -13.23 5.50 -2.52
N THR A 11 -12.40 4.52 -2.85
CA THR A 11 -12.86 3.17 -3.13
C THR A 11 -13.39 2.50 -1.86
N ASP A 12 -14.36 1.61 -2.04
CA ASP A 12 -14.95 0.86 -0.94
C ASP A 12 -13.91 0.04 -0.15
N VAL A 13 -14.12 -0.11 1.15
CA VAL A 13 -13.26 -0.92 2.03
C VAL A 13 -13.70 -2.39 1.92
N GLY A 14 -13.60 -2.91 0.69
CA GLY A 14 -14.03 -4.26 0.34
C GLY A 14 -12.87 -5.13 -0.15
N TRP A 15 -13.11 -6.45 -0.17
CA TRP A 15 -12.19 -7.42 -0.77
C TRP A 15 -11.93 -7.07 -2.23
N GLY A 16 -10.66 -7.15 -2.65
CA GLY A 16 -10.24 -6.83 -4.03
C GLY A 16 -9.84 -5.38 -4.27
N HIS A 17 -10.09 -4.46 -3.32
CA HIS A 17 -9.62 -3.06 -3.38
C HIS A 17 -8.30 -2.82 -2.63
N GLN A 18 -7.72 -3.87 -2.05
CA GLN A 18 -6.46 -3.81 -1.29
C GLN A 18 -5.25 -3.50 -2.19
N ILE A 19 -4.42 -2.53 -1.79
CA ILE A 19 -3.20 -2.16 -2.55
C ILE A 19 -1.95 -2.93 -2.12
N ARG A 20 -1.93 -3.50 -0.91
CA ARG A 20 -0.74 -4.13 -0.34
C ARG A 20 -1.12 -5.26 0.59
N SER A 21 -0.38 -6.37 0.50
CA SER A 21 -0.54 -7.56 1.34
C SER A 21 0.57 -7.61 2.37
N TYR A 22 0.21 -7.65 3.66
CA TYR A 22 1.12 -7.78 4.79
C TYR A 22 0.96 -9.19 5.38
N VAL A 23 1.88 -10.09 5.05
CA VAL A 23 1.89 -11.50 5.47
C VAL A 23 3.05 -11.69 6.45
N LEU A 24 2.79 -11.40 7.73
CA LEU A 24 3.84 -11.25 8.74
C LEU A 24 4.41 -12.59 9.23
N ASP A 25 3.61 -13.66 9.20
CA ASP A 25 4.03 -15.03 9.47
C ASP A 25 5.14 -15.51 8.51
N ASN A 26 5.06 -15.09 7.25
CA ASN A 26 6.10 -15.34 6.25
C ASN A 26 7.09 -14.17 6.11
N SER A 27 7.05 -13.19 7.03
CA SER A 27 7.86 -11.97 6.97
C SER A 27 7.88 -11.33 5.57
N ARG A 28 6.70 -11.12 4.97
CA ARG A 28 6.57 -10.60 3.61
C ARG A 28 5.54 -9.48 3.51
N ILE A 29 5.94 -8.37 2.91
CA ILE A 29 5.03 -7.28 2.53
C ILE A 29 5.16 -7.07 1.03
N LYS A 30 4.05 -7.17 0.30
CA LYS A 30 4.00 -7.03 -1.16
C LYS A 30 2.98 -5.99 -1.59
N ASP A 31 3.42 -4.98 -2.33
CA ASP A 31 2.55 -4.00 -2.98
C ASP A 31 2.00 -4.61 -4.27
N LEU A 32 0.67 -4.69 -4.38
CA LEU A 32 -0.02 -5.36 -5.48
C LEU A 32 -0.11 -4.48 -6.74
N ARG A 33 0.04 -3.16 -6.59
CA ARG A 33 0.04 -2.23 -7.73
C ARG A 33 1.38 -2.24 -8.43
N THR A 34 2.47 -2.28 -7.64
CA THR A 34 3.84 -2.14 -8.15
C THR A 34 4.65 -3.43 -8.20
N ASN A 35 4.14 -4.50 -7.59
CA ASN A 35 4.82 -5.78 -7.36
C ASN A 35 6.10 -5.72 -6.50
N VAL A 36 6.41 -4.57 -5.90
CA VAL A 36 7.51 -4.44 -4.95
C VAL A 36 7.26 -5.30 -3.72
N GLU A 37 8.28 -6.03 -3.29
CA GLU A 37 8.23 -6.92 -2.14
C GLU A 37 9.38 -6.64 -1.18
N VAL A 38 9.08 -6.66 0.11
CA VAL A 38 10.04 -6.41 1.19
C VAL A 38 9.88 -7.48 2.27
N SER A 39 11.00 -8.07 2.68
CA SER A 39 11.02 -9.07 3.76
C SER A 39 11.32 -8.49 5.15
N ALA A 40 11.87 -7.28 5.21
CA ALA A 40 12.13 -6.56 6.46
C ALA A 40 10.85 -5.91 7.01
N THR A 41 9.88 -6.75 7.42
CA THR A 41 8.52 -6.31 7.79
C THR A 41 8.50 -5.28 8.90
N GLN A 42 9.31 -5.45 9.94
CA GLN A 42 9.34 -4.52 11.07
C GLN A 42 9.70 -3.09 10.64
N LYS A 43 10.70 -2.93 9.75
CA LYS A 43 11.08 -1.60 9.24
C LYS A 43 9.94 -0.90 8.51
N VAL A 44 9.21 -1.66 7.70
CA VAL A 44 8.04 -1.14 6.97
C VAL A 44 6.93 -0.73 7.95
N LEU A 45 6.71 -1.50 9.01
CA LEU A 45 5.77 -1.15 10.08
C LEU A 45 6.23 0.06 10.89
N ASP A 46 7.55 0.26 11.02
CA ASP A 46 8.17 1.42 11.67
C ASP A 46 8.23 2.68 10.79
N GLY A 47 7.75 2.59 9.54
CA GLY A 47 7.58 3.74 8.64
C GLY A 47 8.47 3.77 7.41
N ASP A 48 9.29 2.75 7.16
CA ASP A 48 10.13 2.61 5.96
C ASP A 48 9.27 2.28 4.72
N LEU A 49 8.52 3.29 4.25
CA LEU A 49 7.56 3.18 3.14
C LEU A 49 8.07 3.76 1.82
N ASP A 50 9.23 4.42 1.84
CA ASP A 50 9.77 5.16 0.69
C ASP A 50 9.90 4.27 -0.55
N VAL A 51 10.34 3.02 -0.38
CA VAL A 51 10.46 2.04 -1.47
C VAL A 51 9.14 1.81 -2.21
N PHE A 52 8.01 1.82 -1.50
CA PHE A 52 6.69 1.63 -2.11
C PHE A 52 6.18 2.92 -2.77
N ILE A 53 6.41 4.06 -2.12
CA ILE A 53 5.98 5.38 -2.61
C ILE A 53 6.73 5.70 -3.91
N GLU A 54 8.05 5.58 -3.91
CA GLU A 54 8.87 5.81 -5.09
C GLU A 54 8.50 4.89 -6.25
N ALA A 55 8.26 3.60 -5.98
CA ALA A 55 7.84 2.65 -7.00
C ALA A 55 6.49 3.03 -7.60
N SER A 56 5.54 3.47 -6.76
CA SER A 56 4.22 3.95 -7.19
C SER A 56 4.36 5.14 -8.14
N LEU A 57 5.16 6.14 -7.73
CA LEU A 57 5.40 7.36 -8.51
C LEU A 57 6.11 7.06 -9.85
N LYS A 58 7.09 6.15 -9.85
CA LYS A 58 7.80 5.72 -11.07
C LYS A 58 6.90 4.99 -12.07
N GLN A 59 5.92 4.22 -11.58
CA GLN A 59 4.98 3.49 -12.42
C GLN A 59 3.71 4.29 -12.77
N GLY A 60 3.48 5.44 -12.13
CA GLY A 60 2.31 6.28 -12.35
C GLY A 60 1.00 5.69 -11.80
N VAL A 61 1.10 4.89 -10.74
CA VAL A 61 -0.02 4.21 -10.03
C VAL A 61 -0.26 4.79 -8.65
#